data_AF-H7EL20-F1
#
_entry.id   AF-H7EL20-F1
#
_cell.length_a   1.000
_cell.length_b   1.000
_cell.length_c   1.000
_cell.angle_alpha   90.00
_cell.angle_beta   90.00
_cell.angle_gamma   90.00
#
_symmetry.space_group_name_H-M   'P 1'
#
loop_
_entity.id
_entity.type
_entity.pdbx_description
1 polymer ?
#
loop_
_entity_poly.entity_id
_entity_poly.type
_entity_poly.pdbx_seq_one_letter_code
_entity_poly.pdbx_strand_id
1 'polypeptide(L)'
;MKRMRNVVALVLLFSMRMSAGVADGSVDLDSRAYKYISSPSSPLYSESELLEDVKEHGSIQAEFFPYVKGVTYMRPKRQEEELCWDDFPVEYKYALPNLSLDGKGFKGVECIVVRDTLSFWEDVDEEDFGTLSFEPAGEKISVYGIAGFGIEDGLLYPIYYLRTGGYIRGIDIAPLSSLIFARNGKGRKMSIAFQAVLKRITSKSTGIAFNEIERALRTVNTEDSSNFLSYIPYFIDCDGKSQRLPALWYDKKYRLLYPLNMKNPVPILEEKSFSYGISASGGEYILIFALEPKDDIFCSLNNICMYKVREKYKGLSNHFFTENGVAVYEFEHIGKEITQNEVTLYLQDETNPYKFSKTSKTDGEPQGRSKTHKQNDFVNPICRLKMREKPNLDAQVLGTLEAGTLLKIVQVGEQEQIDGVMASWAKVEAVNDEHFVEGGEVSTGWVFGGYLE
;
A
#
# COMPACT_ATOMS: atom_id res chain seq x y z
N MET A 1 46.55 18.83 -18.80
CA MET A 1 46.37 18.89 -20.27
C MET A 1 45.96 17.50 -20.76
N LYS A 2 44.79 17.43 -21.45
CA LYS A 2 44.26 16.36 -22.33
C LYS A 2 44.07 14.96 -21.70
N ARG A 3 42.87 14.59 -21.22
CA ARG A 3 41.65 14.09 -21.94
C ARG A 3 41.95 12.93 -22.90
N MET A 4 41.54 11.72 -22.51
CA MET A 4 41.20 10.63 -23.43
C MET A 4 39.67 10.46 -23.39
N ARG A 5 39.06 10.47 -24.58
CA ARG A 5 37.63 10.37 -24.85
C ARG A 5 37.25 8.90 -25.03
N ASN A 6 36.18 8.47 -24.38
CA ASN A 6 35.40 7.30 -24.80
C ASN A 6 34.62 7.66 -26.06
N VAL A 7 34.64 6.77 -27.06
CA VAL A 7 33.83 6.85 -28.28
C VAL A 7 32.66 5.88 -28.09
N VAL A 8 31.45 6.43 -28.03
CA VAL A 8 30.19 5.67 -28.18
C VAL A 8 29.93 5.55 -29.69
N ALA A 9 29.72 4.32 -30.16
CA ALA A 9 29.34 4.07 -31.56
C ALA A 9 27.83 4.29 -31.71
N LEU A 10 27.46 5.35 -32.43
CA LEU A 10 26.10 5.61 -32.89
C LEU A 10 25.92 4.92 -34.25
N VAL A 11 25.07 3.90 -34.33
CA VAL A 11 24.72 3.28 -35.62
C VAL A 11 23.52 4.02 -36.21
N LEU A 12 23.78 4.80 -37.25
CA LEU A 12 22.74 5.38 -38.12
C LEU A 12 22.69 4.55 -39.41
N LEU A 13 21.58 3.85 -39.62
CA LEU A 13 21.26 3.22 -40.91
C LEU A 13 20.30 4.12 -41.68
N PHE A 14 20.78 4.71 -42.76
CA PHE A 14 19.99 5.43 -43.76
C PHE A 14 19.96 4.60 -45.05
N SER A 15 18.76 4.34 -45.59
CA SER A 15 18.56 3.98 -46.99
C SER A 15 17.48 4.89 -47.56
N MET A 16 17.91 5.97 -48.23
CA MET A 16 17.05 6.82 -49.05
C MET A 16 16.89 6.18 -50.43
N ARG A 17 15.65 5.89 -50.84
CA ARG A 17 15.25 5.94 -52.26
C ARG A 17 14.44 7.21 -52.46
N MET A 18 15.02 8.16 -53.18
CA MET A 18 14.31 9.33 -53.68
C MET A 18 13.39 8.94 -54.84
N SER A 19 12.11 9.31 -54.74
CA SER A 19 11.30 9.67 -55.90
C SER A 19 10.41 10.85 -55.52
N ALA A 20 10.60 11.94 -56.26
CA ALA A 20 10.02 13.25 -56.05
C ALA A 20 8.51 13.29 -56.31
N GLY A 21 7.80 14.17 -55.59
CA GLY A 21 6.58 14.77 -56.11
C GLY A 21 5.50 15.11 -55.09
N VAL A 22 5.30 16.43 -54.92
CA VAL A 22 4.06 17.13 -54.51
C VAL A 22 3.79 17.23 -53.01
N ALA A 23 3.72 18.49 -52.58
CA ALA A 23 3.40 18.94 -51.25
C ALA A 23 1.93 18.70 -50.90
N ASP A 24 1.70 18.09 -49.74
CA ASP A 24 0.47 18.29 -48.98
C ASP A 24 0.80 18.28 -47.49
N GLY A 25 0.10 19.11 -46.71
CA GLY A 25 0.45 19.48 -45.34
C GLY A 25 0.24 18.37 -44.30
N SER A 26 1.09 17.35 -44.28
CA SER A 26 1.19 16.40 -43.17
C SER A 26 2.02 16.99 -42.05
N VAL A 27 1.47 17.01 -40.84
CA VAL A 27 2.20 17.30 -39.59
C VAL A 27 3.33 16.28 -39.48
N ASP A 28 4.55 16.79 -39.40
CA ASP A 28 5.81 16.05 -39.30
C ASP A 28 5.83 15.27 -37.97
N LEU A 29 5.38 14.02 -38.03
CA LEU A 29 5.38 13.03 -36.94
C LEU A 29 6.52 12.03 -37.16
N ASP A 30 7.75 12.44 -37.49
CA ASP A 30 8.82 11.45 -37.61
C ASP A 30 10.23 11.99 -37.46
N SER A 31 10.66 12.20 -36.21
CA SER A 31 12.09 12.21 -35.86
C SER A 31 12.36 11.90 -34.38
N ARG A 32 11.54 11.06 -33.72
CA ARG A 32 11.92 10.55 -32.41
C ARG A 32 12.94 9.44 -32.64
N ALA A 33 14.21 9.74 -32.36
CA ALA A 33 15.25 8.74 -32.38
C ALA A 33 14.95 7.69 -31.30
N TYR A 34 14.49 6.52 -31.71
CA TYR A 34 14.30 5.39 -30.80
C TYR A 34 15.66 4.85 -30.37
N LYS A 35 15.94 4.86 -29.06
CA LYS A 35 17.08 4.14 -28.49
C LYS A 35 16.73 2.66 -28.56
N TYR A 36 17.60 1.87 -29.18
CA TYR A 36 17.37 0.45 -29.41
C TYR A 36 18.24 -0.39 -28.47
N ILE A 37 17.64 -1.37 -27.79
CA ILE A 37 18.35 -2.28 -26.91
C ILE A 37 18.13 -3.70 -27.44
N SER A 38 19.02 -4.16 -28.31
CA SER A 38 18.97 -5.54 -28.83
C SER A 38 20.10 -6.42 -28.28
N SER A 39 19.81 -7.72 -28.24
CA SER A 39 20.74 -8.84 -28.08
C SER A 39 21.42 -9.06 -26.70
N PRO A 40 21.64 -10.34 -26.30
CA PRO A 40 22.36 -10.77 -25.08
C PRO A 40 23.84 -10.32 -25.00
N SER A 41 24.34 -9.59 -25.99
CA SER A 41 25.68 -8.98 -26.02
C SER A 41 25.73 -7.51 -25.59
N SER A 42 24.58 -6.87 -25.38
CA SER A 42 24.52 -5.50 -24.87
C SER A 42 24.96 -5.43 -23.40
N PRO A 43 25.55 -4.32 -22.94
CA PRO A 43 25.82 -4.15 -21.50
C PRO A 43 24.50 -4.38 -20.75
N LEU A 44 24.54 -5.24 -19.74
CA LEU A 44 23.40 -5.57 -18.88
C LEU A 44 22.95 -4.28 -18.20
N TYR A 45 21.97 -3.59 -18.78
CA TYR A 45 21.32 -2.47 -18.12
C TYR A 45 20.68 -2.99 -16.84
N SER A 46 20.87 -2.25 -15.75
CA SER A 46 20.04 -2.40 -14.57
C SER A 46 18.62 -1.90 -14.87
N GLU A 47 17.65 -2.43 -14.13
CA GLU A 47 16.26 -1.96 -14.22
C GLU A 47 16.14 -0.45 -13.95
N SER A 48 16.93 0.08 -13.00
CA SER A 48 16.99 1.51 -12.71
C SER A 48 17.46 2.34 -13.90
N GLU A 49 18.49 1.91 -14.62
CA GLU A 49 18.98 2.63 -15.82
C GLU A 49 17.94 2.64 -16.93
N LEU A 50 17.24 1.52 -17.15
CA LEU A 50 16.15 1.44 -18.13
C LEU A 50 15.00 2.35 -17.75
N LEU A 51 14.63 2.38 -16.47
CA LEU A 51 13.59 3.24 -15.96
C LEU A 51 13.93 4.72 -16.15
N GLU A 52 15.17 5.12 -15.85
CA GLU A 52 15.67 6.47 -16.10
C GLU A 52 15.63 6.82 -17.59
N ASP A 53 16.10 5.92 -18.47
CA ASP A 53 16.06 6.13 -19.90
C ASP A 53 14.61 6.28 -20.42
N VAL A 54 13.66 5.44 -19.96
CA VAL A 54 12.25 5.53 -20.39
C VAL A 54 11.62 6.82 -19.85
N LYS A 55 11.93 7.23 -18.63
CA LYS A 55 11.47 8.52 -18.08
C LYS A 55 11.99 9.71 -18.88
N GLU A 56 13.23 9.65 -19.38
CA GLU A 56 13.84 10.71 -20.19
C GLU A 56 13.27 10.74 -21.62
N HIS A 57 13.06 9.58 -22.24
CA HIS A 57 12.73 9.46 -23.67
C HIS A 57 11.25 9.16 -23.95
N GLY A 58 10.46 8.90 -22.91
CA GLY A 58 9.05 8.51 -22.96
C GLY A 58 8.81 7.03 -23.24
N SER A 59 9.57 6.44 -24.16
CA SER A 59 9.42 5.04 -24.57
C SER A 59 10.71 4.50 -25.19
N ILE A 60 10.96 3.20 -25.04
CA ILE A 60 12.14 2.51 -25.60
C ILE A 60 11.69 1.24 -26.33
N GLN A 61 12.32 0.95 -27.46
CA GLN A 61 12.10 -0.28 -28.21
C GLN A 61 12.93 -1.44 -27.63
N ALA A 62 12.29 -2.58 -27.37
CA ALA A 62 12.90 -3.77 -26.78
C ALA A 62 12.24 -5.05 -27.33
N GLU A 63 12.98 -6.17 -27.34
CA GLU A 63 12.45 -7.48 -27.82
C GLU A 63 11.37 -8.05 -26.87
N PHE A 64 11.53 -7.80 -25.57
CA PHE A 64 10.59 -8.11 -24.49
C PHE A 64 11.02 -7.32 -23.24
N PHE A 65 10.55 -7.68 -22.04
CA PHE A 65 11.20 -7.24 -20.82
C PHE A 65 12.72 -7.52 -20.93
N PRO A 66 13.57 -6.50 -20.82
CA PRO A 66 14.99 -6.63 -21.09
C PRO A 66 15.66 -7.59 -20.10
N TYR A 67 16.73 -8.24 -20.54
CA TYR A 67 17.52 -9.14 -19.69
C TYR A 67 18.18 -8.36 -18.55
N VAL A 68 17.58 -8.45 -17.37
CA VAL A 68 18.18 -7.99 -16.12
C VAL A 68 18.93 -9.16 -15.49
N LYS A 69 20.14 -8.92 -15.00
CA LYS A 69 20.95 -9.96 -14.33
C LYS A 69 20.16 -10.56 -13.17
N GLY A 70 20.01 -11.88 -13.17
CA GLY A 70 19.28 -12.62 -12.13
C GLY A 70 17.78 -12.77 -12.40
N VAL A 71 17.30 -12.26 -13.54
CA VAL A 71 15.93 -12.45 -14.01
C VAL A 71 15.90 -13.38 -15.21
N THR A 72 14.99 -14.35 -15.19
CA THR A 72 14.68 -15.19 -16.33
C THR A 72 13.19 -15.02 -16.65
N TYR A 73 12.80 -14.98 -17.92
CA TYR A 73 11.40 -14.95 -18.37
C TYR A 73 11.02 -16.17 -19.22
N MET A 74 9.79 -16.66 -19.06
CA MET A 74 9.15 -17.68 -19.86
C MET A 74 8.01 -17.03 -20.65
N ARG A 75 8.17 -16.96 -21.97
CA ARG A 75 7.24 -16.33 -22.93
C ARG A 75 6.91 -17.33 -24.05
N PRO A 76 5.70 -17.31 -24.63
CA PRO A 76 5.39 -18.17 -25.77
C PRO A 76 6.22 -17.66 -26.94
N LYS A 77 7.06 -18.51 -27.54
CA LYS A 77 7.83 -18.10 -28.72
C LYS A 77 6.92 -17.94 -29.94
N ARG A 78 5.78 -18.66 -30.01
CA ARG A 78 4.72 -18.59 -31.05
C ARG A 78 3.36 -19.08 -30.53
N GLN A 79 2.26 -18.74 -31.23
CA GLN A 79 0.86 -19.08 -30.87
C GLN A 79 0.55 -20.59 -30.67
N GLU A 80 1.48 -21.50 -30.98
CA GLU A 80 1.28 -22.95 -30.91
C GLU A 80 2.30 -23.69 -30.03
N GLU A 81 3.27 -23.00 -29.42
CA GLU A 81 4.29 -23.66 -28.58
C GLU A 81 3.87 -23.70 -27.10
N GLU A 82 4.08 -24.86 -26.45
CA GLU A 82 3.93 -24.95 -25.00
C GLU A 82 4.94 -24.02 -24.33
N LEU A 83 4.44 -23.16 -23.43
CA LEU A 83 5.24 -22.31 -22.56
C LEU A 83 6.15 -23.18 -21.68
N CYS A 84 7.42 -23.28 -22.05
CA CYS A 84 8.47 -23.93 -21.27
C CYS A 84 9.66 -22.98 -21.08
N TRP A 85 10.31 -23.11 -19.93
CA TRP A 85 11.67 -22.60 -19.79
C TRP A 85 12.56 -23.41 -20.74
N ASP A 86 13.37 -22.73 -21.55
CA ASP A 86 14.46 -23.37 -22.32
C ASP A 86 15.30 -24.28 -21.38
N ASP A 87 16.15 -25.18 -21.92
CA ASP A 87 16.95 -26.21 -21.19
C ASP A 87 17.82 -25.74 -19.99
N PHE A 88 17.69 -24.48 -19.57
CA PHE A 88 18.29 -23.91 -18.38
C PHE A 88 17.59 -24.39 -17.09
N PRO A 89 18.37 -24.79 -16.08
CA PRO A 89 17.83 -25.12 -14.77
C PRO A 89 17.27 -23.86 -14.11
N VAL A 90 16.00 -23.90 -13.71
CA VAL A 90 15.36 -22.86 -12.92
C VAL A 90 15.15 -23.34 -11.47
N GLU A 91 15.50 -22.49 -10.50
CA GLU A 91 15.24 -22.73 -9.08
C GLU A 91 14.46 -21.56 -8.51
N TYR A 92 13.33 -21.85 -7.86
CA TYR A 92 12.58 -20.88 -7.08
C TYR A 92 12.18 -21.48 -5.73
N LYS A 93 12.05 -20.62 -4.73
CA LYS A 93 11.70 -20.96 -3.33
C LYS A 93 10.40 -20.29 -2.88
N TYR A 94 10.00 -19.24 -3.61
CA TYR A 94 8.84 -18.43 -3.36
C TYR A 94 8.06 -18.27 -4.66
N ALA A 95 6.77 -18.00 -4.56
CA ALA A 95 5.98 -17.57 -5.71
C ALA A 95 4.93 -16.53 -5.36
N LEU A 96 4.58 -15.67 -6.31
CA LEU A 96 3.38 -14.82 -6.19
C LEU A 96 2.13 -15.62 -6.60
N PRO A 97 1.00 -15.45 -5.90
CA PRO A 97 -0.24 -16.09 -6.31
C PRO A 97 -0.69 -15.57 -7.68
N ASN A 98 -1.42 -16.40 -8.41
CA ASN A 98 -2.06 -15.96 -9.64
C ASN A 98 -3.33 -15.14 -9.30
N LEU A 99 -3.27 -13.85 -9.58
CA LEU A 99 -4.35 -12.89 -9.31
C LEU A 99 -5.59 -13.17 -10.18
N SER A 100 -5.45 -13.78 -11.36
CA SER A 100 -6.56 -14.00 -12.30
C SER A 100 -7.42 -15.23 -11.98
N LEU A 101 -7.14 -15.94 -10.89
CA LEU A 101 -7.87 -17.15 -10.48
C LEU A 101 -9.02 -16.83 -9.53
N ASP A 102 -9.98 -16.02 -9.96
CA ASP A 102 -11.33 -16.13 -9.39
C ASP A 102 -12.07 -17.17 -10.23
N GLY A 103 -12.50 -18.28 -9.63
CA GLY A 103 -13.11 -19.46 -10.29
C GLY A 103 -14.39 -19.22 -11.12
N LYS A 104 -14.67 -17.97 -11.50
CA LYS A 104 -15.79 -17.49 -12.31
C LYS A 104 -15.35 -16.93 -13.69
N GLY A 105 -14.11 -17.19 -14.11
CA GLY A 105 -13.57 -16.80 -15.43
C GLY A 105 -12.75 -15.50 -15.42
N PHE A 106 -12.20 -15.13 -16.58
CA PHE A 106 -11.34 -13.95 -16.76
C PHE A 106 -12.13 -12.64 -16.60
N LYS A 107 -12.41 -12.22 -15.37
CA LYS A 107 -12.75 -10.83 -15.09
C LYS A 107 -11.45 -10.08 -14.83
N GLY A 108 -11.31 -8.91 -15.43
CA GLY A 108 -10.17 -8.04 -15.17
C GLY A 108 -10.05 -7.79 -13.66
N VAL A 109 -8.85 -7.95 -13.13
CA VAL A 109 -8.53 -7.70 -11.73
C VAL A 109 -7.90 -6.32 -11.63
N GLU A 110 -8.49 -5.47 -10.81
CA GLU A 110 -7.93 -4.15 -10.55
C GLU A 110 -6.74 -4.28 -9.59
N CYS A 111 -5.62 -3.71 -10.00
CA CYS A 111 -4.37 -3.70 -9.25
C CYS A 111 -3.85 -2.26 -9.08
N ILE A 112 -2.88 -2.12 -8.19
CA ILE A 112 -2.05 -0.93 -8.07
C ILE A 112 -0.61 -1.29 -8.39
N VAL A 113 0.09 -0.38 -9.06
CA VAL A 113 1.53 -0.45 -9.28
C VAL A 113 2.23 -0.14 -7.94
N VAL A 114 3.00 -1.08 -7.40
CA VAL A 114 3.59 -0.96 -6.06
C VAL A 114 4.95 -0.28 -6.06
N ARG A 115 5.61 -0.17 -7.22
CA ARG A 115 6.89 0.54 -7.42
C ARG A 115 6.94 1.07 -8.85
N ASP A 116 7.66 2.16 -9.06
CA ASP A 116 7.98 2.64 -10.40
C ASP A 116 8.53 1.49 -11.25
N THR A 117 7.88 1.20 -12.37
CA THR A 117 8.19 0.04 -13.20
C THR A 117 7.98 0.34 -14.69
N LEU A 118 8.21 -0.67 -15.51
CA LEU A 118 7.94 -0.67 -16.94
C LEU A 118 6.82 -1.65 -17.27
N SER A 119 5.93 -1.25 -18.18
CA SER A 119 5.07 -2.16 -18.93
C SER A 119 5.66 -2.40 -20.32
N PHE A 120 5.41 -3.57 -20.89
CA PHE A 120 5.86 -3.93 -22.24
C PHE A 120 4.66 -4.00 -23.19
N TRP A 121 4.78 -3.49 -24.40
CA TRP A 121 3.72 -3.41 -25.39
C TRP A 121 4.20 -4.01 -26.70
N GLU A 122 3.59 -5.10 -27.17
CA GLU A 122 3.94 -5.65 -28.48
C GLU A 122 3.50 -4.71 -29.60
N ASP A 123 4.40 -4.43 -30.53
CA ASP A 123 4.07 -3.69 -31.74
C ASP A 123 3.45 -4.66 -32.75
N VAL A 124 2.23 -4.35 -33.21
CA VAL A 124 1.43 -5.26 -34.07
C VAL A 124 2.12 -5.55 -35.41
N ASP A 125 2.99 -4.64 -35.85
CA ASP A 125 3.64 -4.67 -37.17
C ASP A 125 5.07 -5.23 -37.14
N GLU A 126 5.67 -5.44 -35.97
CA GLU A 126 7.05 -5.94 -35.82
C GLU A 126 7.06 -7.20 -34.94
N GLU A 127 7.22 -8.38 -35.57
CA GLU A 127 7.11 -9.68 -34.89
C GLU A 127 8.08 -9.87 -33.72
N ASP A 128 9.17 -9.09 -33.67
CA ASP A 128 10.28 -9.28 -32.73
C ASP A 128 10.45 -8.13 -31.72
N PHE A 129 9.69 -7.03 -31.82
CA PHE A 129 9.91 -5.83 -30.99
C PHE A 129 8.62 -5.30 -30.35
N GLY A 130 8.81 -4.54 -29.29
CA GLY A 130 7.76 -3.82 -28.63
C GLY A 130 8.28 -2.65 -27.84
N THR A 131 7.35 -1.89 -27.29
CA THR A 131 7.61 -0.64 -26.59
C THR A 131 7.56 -0.83 -25.07
N LEU A 132 8.60 -0.37 -24.38
CA LEU A 132 8.58 -0.19 -22.93
C LEU A 132 7.97 1.16 -22.58
N SER A 133 6.98 1.15 -21.68
CA SER A 133 6.31 2.34 -21.15
C SER A 133 6.50 2.43 -19.64
N PHE A 134 6.63 3.65 -19.12
CA PHE A 134 6.78 3.90 -17.69
C PHE A 134 5.43 3.82 -16.98
N GLU A 135 5.38 3.05 -15.88
CA GLU A 135 4.23 2.93 -15.00
C GLU A 135 4.62 3.45 -13.60
N PRO A 136 4.07 4.59 -13.14
CA PRO A 136 4.42 5.16 -11.84
C PRO A 136 3.79 4.37 -10.69
N ALA A 137 4.48 4.34 -9.54
CA ALA A 137 3.89 3.80 -8.32
C ALA A 137 2.59 4.51 -7.93
N GLY A 138 1.62 3.73 -7.47
CA GLY A 138 0.28 4.21 -7.13
C GLY A 138 -0.71 4.22 -8.30
N GLU A 139 -0.25 4.00 -9.53
CA GLU A 139 -1.12 3.92 -10.71
C GLU A 139 -2.05 2.72 -10.62
N LYS A 140 -3.30 2.92 -11.06
CA LYS A 140 -4.29 1.83 -11.10
C LYS A 140 -4.30 1.20 -12.47
N ILE A 141 -4.21 -0.12 -12.49
CA ILE A 141 -4.22 -0.90 -13.73
C ILE A 141 -5.23 -2.03 -13.63
N SER A 142 -5.71 -2.50 -14.77
CA SER A 142 -6.53 -3.70 -14.86
C SER A 142 -5.74 -4.80 -15.56
N VAL A 143 -5.54 -5.92 -14.88
CA VAL A 143 -4.85 -7.10 -15.44
C VAL A 143 -5.85 -8.21 -15.81
N TYR A 144 -5.55 -8.99 -16.85
CA TYR A 144 -6.34 -10.17 -17.20
C TYR A 144 -5.46 -11.31 -17.70
N GLY A 145 -5.65 -12.51 -17.17
CA GLY A 145 -4.92 -13.71 -17.59
C GLY A 145 -3.40 -13.65 -17.41
N ILE A 146 -2.75 -14.79 -17.61
CA ILE A 146 -1.30 -14.90 -17.56
C ILE A 146 -0.75 -14.98 -18.98
N ALA A 147 0.22 -14.13 -19.29
CA ALA A 147 0.98 -14.14 -20.54
C ALA A 147 2.26 -14.98 -20.46
N GLY A 148 2.80 -15.14 -19.26
CA GLY A 148 4.06 -15.84 -19.03
C GLY A 148 4.46 -15.79 -17.57
N PHE A 149 5.71 -16.11 -17.29
CA PHE A 149 6.25 -16.08 -15.93
C PHE A 149 7.66 -15.50 -15.92
N GLY A 150 8.03 -14.90 -14.79
CA GLY A 150 9.40 -14.50 -14.49
C GLY A 150 9.90 -15.16 -13.22
N ILE A 151 11.22 -15.28 -13.10
CA ILE A 151 11.89 -15.65 -11.85
C ILE A 151 12.93 -14.58 -11.57
N GLU A 152 12.89 -13.99 -10.37
CA GLU A 152 13.85 -12.99 -9.88
C GLU A 152 14.24 -13.35 -8.45
N ASP A 153 15.53 -13.52 -8.17
CA ASP A 153 16.04 -13.85 -6.83
C ASP A 153 15.34 -15.04 -6.14
N GLY A 154 14.93 -16.03 -6.94
CA GLY A 154 14.22 -17.22 -6.46
C GLY A 154 12.73 -17.01 -6.13
N LEU A 155 12.15 -15.87 -6.52
CA LEU A 155 10.72 -15.60 -6.52
C LEU A 155 10.17 -15.81 -7.94
N LEU A 156 9.28 -16.79 -8.09
CA LEU A 156 8.48 -17.00 -9.29
C LEU A 156 7.28 -16.04 -9.31
N TYR A 157 7.03 -15.35 -10.42
CA TYR A 157 5.88 -14.47 -10.55
C TYR A 157 5.22 -14.58 -11.93
N PRO A 158 3.89 -14.42 -12.02
CA PRO A 158 3.20 -14.31 -13.30
C PRO A 158 3.53 -12.99 -14.01
N ILE A 159 3.49 -13.00 -15.33
CA ILE A 159 3.39 -11.81 -16.17
C ILE A 159 1.96 -11.75 -16.67
N TYR A 160 1.29 -10.61 -16.49
CA TYR A 160 -0.12 -10.45 -16.80
C TYR A 160 -0.33 -9.60 -18.05
N TYR A 161 -1.42 -9.85 -18.79
CA TYR A 161 -1.88 -8.91 -19.81
C TYR A 161 -2.56 -7.71 -19.16
N LEU A 162 -2.29 -6.52 -19.69
CA LEU A 162 -2.98 -5.29 -19.32
C LEU A 162 -4.22 -5.09 -20.18
N ARG A 163 -5.34 -4.66 -19.59
CA ARG A 163 -6.60 -4.36 -20.32
C ARG A 163 -6.42 -3.41 -21.50
N THR A 164 -5.46 -2.50 -21.39
CA THR A 164 -5.16 -1.48 -22.40
C THR A 164 -4.37 -2.03 -23.58
N GLY A 165 -3.95 -3.30 -23.54
CA GLY A 165 -2.86 -3.83 -24.36
C GLY A 165 -1.56 -3.84 -23.56
N GLY A 166 -0.66 -4.77 -23.86
CA GLY A 166 0.62 -4.91 -23.20
C GLY A 166 0.65 -5.86 -21.99
N TYR A 167 1.77 -5.79 -21.27
CA TYR A 167 2.22 -6.77 -20.28
C TYR A 167 2.81 -6.08 -19.07
N ILE A 168 2.58 -6.64 -17.88
CA ILE A 168 3.20 -6.19 -16.63
C ILE A 168 3.65 -7.37 -15.78
N ARG A 169 4.78 -7.20 -15.07
CA ARG A 169 5.28 -8.23 -14.15
C ARG A 169 4.45 -8.23 -12.88
N GLY A 170 4.08 -9.42 -12.40
CA GLY A 170 3.33 -9.60 -11.17
C GLY A 170 4.03 -9.09 -9.91
N ILE A 171 5.37 -9.04 -9.93
CA ILE A 171 6.19 -8.48 -8.85
C ILE A 171 6.05 -6.96 -8.68
N ASP A 172 5.53 -6.27 -9.69
CA ASP A 172 5.38 -4.80 -9.65
C ASP A 172 3.98 -4.35 -9.24
N ILE A 173 3.07 -5.28 -8.97
CA ILE A 173 1.66 -4.97 -8.74
C ILE A 173 1.11 -5.69 -7.51
N ALA A 174 0.06 -5.12 -6.93
CA ALA A 174 -0.73 -5.75 -5.88
C ALA A 174 -2.22 -5.55 -6.16
N PRO A 175 -3.10 -6.49 -5.81
CA PRO A 175 -4.54 -6.33 -6.00
C PRO A 175 -5.07 -5.16 -5.15
N LEU A 176 -6.08 -4.43 -5.64
CA LEU A 176 -6.65 -3.31 -4.86
C LEU A 176 -7.26 -3.77 -3.52
N SER A 177 -7.67 -5.03 -3.41
CA SER A 177 -8.20 -5.62 -2.17
C SER A 177 -7.14 -5.78 -1.07
N SER A 178 -5.85 -5.71 -1.41
CA SER A 178 -4.74 -5.76 -0.46
C SER A 178 -4.16 -4.36 -0.18
N LEU A 179 -4.97 -3.31 -0.32
CA LEU A 179 -4.58 -1.93 0.00
C LEU A 179 -5.25 -1.46 1.27
N ILE A 180 -4.47 -0.77 2.09
CA ILE A 180 -4.98 0.14 3.12
C ILE A 180 -4.52 1.56 2.76
N PHE A 181 -5.32 2.58 3.06
CA PHE A 181 -4.99 3.95 2.69
C PHE A 181 -5.43 4.98 3.75
N ALA A 182 -4.80 6.14 3.70
CA ALA A 182 -5.16 7.33 4.47
C ALA A 182 -5.07 8.58 3.59
N ARG A 183 -5.57 9.73 4.08
CA ARG A 183 -5.49 11.01 3.36
C ARG A 183 -4.79 12.11 4.17
N ASN A 184 -3.98 12.93 3.50
CA ASN A 184 -3.18 13.99 4.15
C ASN A 184 -3.91 15.33 4.41
N GLY A 185 -5.24 15.31 4.58
CA GLY A 185 -6.05 16.53 4.80
C GLY A 185 -6.23 17.43 3.58
N LYS A 186 -5.32 17.37 2.60
CA LYS A 186 -5.44 17.98 1.27
C LYS A 186 -6.16 17.06 0.26
N GLY A 187 -6.73 15.96 0.73
CA GLY A 187 -7.39 14.96 -0.09
C GLY A 187 -6.45 14.01 -0.85
N ARG A 188 -5.13 14.22 -0.81
CA ARG A 188 -4.16 13.30 -1.44
C ARG A 188 -4.08 11.99 -0.65
N LYS A 189 -4.00 10.88 -1.36
CA LYS A 189 -3.98 9.53 -0.79
C LYS A 189 -2.54 9.08 -0.54
N MET A 190 -2.35 8.35 0.54
CA MET A 190 -1.19 7.49 0.78
C MET A 190 -1.71 6.08 1.02
N SER A 191 -0.93 5.06 0.70
CA SER A 191 -1.37 3.67 0.81
C SER A 191 -0.26 2.73 1.25
N ILE A 192 -0.63 1.61 1.84
CA ILE A 192 0.23 0.43 1.96
C ILE A 192 -0.37 -0.66 1.10
N ALA A 193 0.41 -1.14 0.14
CA ALA A 193 0.10 -2.27 -0.72
C ALA A 193 0.77 -3.54 -0.16
N PHE A 194 -0.01 -4.59 0.06
CA PHE A 194 0.50 -5.88 0.54
C PHE A 194 0.60 -6.88 -0.61
N GLN A 195 1.81 -7.11 -1.13
CA GLN A 195 2.01 -8.14 -2.15
C GLN A 195 2.17 -9.52 -1.51
N ALA A 196 1.23 -10.41 -1.79
CA ALA A 196 1.23 -11.79 -1.28
C ALA A 196 2.37 -12.62 -1.87
N VAL A 197 3.07 -13.38 -1.02
CA VAL A 197 4.15 -14.29 -1.38
C VAL A 197 3.89 -15.65 -0.75
N LEU A 198 3.83 -16.67 -1.59
CA LEU A 198 3.73 -18.06 -1.22
C LEU A 198 5.13 -18.60 -0.90
N LYS A 199 5.29 -19.16 0.29
CA LYS A 199 6.52 -19.80 0.79
C LYS A 199 6.46 -21.30 0.55
N ARG A 200 7.65 -21.92 0.48
CA ARG A 200 7.82 -23.38 0.36
C ARG A 200 7.27 -23.97 -0.94
N ILE A 201 7.09 -23.14 -1.96
CA ILE A 201 6.95 -23.63 -3.33
C ILE A 201 8.36 -23.76 -3.87
N THR A 202 8.93 -24.95 -3.75
CA THR A 202 10.27 -25.25 -4.25
C THR A 202 10.18 -26.10 -5.49
N SER A 203 10.83 -25.67 -6.57
CA SER A 203 11.12 -26.54 -7.71
C SER A 203 12.60 -26.45 -8.08
N LYS A 204 13.14 -27.58 -8.53
CA LYS A 204 14.49 -27.73 -9.09
C LYS A 204 14.38 -28.62 -10.31
N SER A 205 13.93 -28.04 -11.42
CA SER A 205 13.80 -28.78 -12.66
C SER A 205 14.08 -27.86 -13.86
N THR A 206 14.61 -28.46 -14.91
CA THR A 206 14.70 -27.90 -16.26
C THR A 206 13.38 -28.13 -16.98
N GLY A 207 12.89 -27.16 -17.77
CA GLY A 207 11.74 -27.38 -18.65
C GLY A 207 10.38 -27.51 -17.95
N ILE A 208 10.13 -26.80 -16.85
CA ILE A 208 8.83 -26.81 -16.16
C ILE A 208 7.75 -26.25 -17.10
N ALA A 209 6.71 -27.04 -17.34
CA ALA A 209 5.59 -26.63 -18.19
C ALA A 209 4.63 -25.66 -17.46
N PHE A 210 4.03 -24.74 -18.21
CA PHE A 210 3.03 -23.78 -17.73
C PHE A 210 1.96 -24.38 -16.82
N ASN A 211 1.38 -25.52 -17.21
CA ASN A 211 0.30 -26.18 -16.47
C ASN A 211 0.75 -26.69 -15.09
N GLU A 212 2.03 -27.02 -14.92
CA GLU A 212 2.59 -27.44 -13.64
C GLU A 212 2.75 -26.24 -12.71
N ILE A 213 3.19 -25.10 -13.25
CA ILE A 213 3.30 -23.84 -12.51
C ILE A 213 1.90 -23.39 -12.06
N GLU A 214 0.93 -23.34 -12.97
CA GLU A 214 -0.44 -22.96 -12.61
C GLU A 214 -1.03 -23.89 -11.53
N ARG A 215 -0.80 -25.20 -11.64
CA ARG A 215 -1.25 -26.17 -10.63
C ARG A 215 -0.62 -25.86 -9.28
N ALA A 216 0.68 -25.57 -9.23
CA ALA A 216 1.37 -25.19 -8.00
C ALA A 216 0.79 -23.90 -7.39
N LEU A 217 0.48 -22.89 -8.21
CA LEU A 217 -0.11 -21.62 -7.76
C LEU A 217 -1.58 -21.77 -7.33
N ARG A 218 -2.35 -22.67 -7.95
CA ARG A 218 -3.76 -22.97 -7.60
C ARG A 218 -3.90 -23.71 -6.27
N THR A 219 -2.99 -24.65 -5.99
CA THR A 219 -3.10 -25.55 -4.83
C THR A 219 -2.98 -24.81 -3.50
N VAL A 220 -2.40 -23.61 -3.50
CA VAL A 220 -2.23 -22.78 -2.30
C VAL A 220 -3.49 -21.96 -1.95
N ASN A 221 -4.57 -22.04 -2.72
CA ASN A 221 -5.86 -21.43 -2.35
C ASN A 221 -6.75 -22.33 -1.47
N THR A 222 -6.26 -23.48 -0.99
CA THR A 222 -6.98 -24.34 -0.03
C THR A 222 -6.70 -23.89 1.42
N GLU A 223 -7.65 -24.12 2.34
CA GLU A 223 -7.70 -23.56 3.71
C GLU A 223 -6.44 -23.76 4.60
N ASP A 224 -5.50 -24.63 4.22
CA ASP A 224 -4.21 -24.86 4.91
C ASP A 224 -3.11 -23.81 4.57
N SER A 225 -3.42 -22.83 3.73
CA SER A 225 -2.45 -21.91 3.12
C SER A 225 -1.93 -20.78 4.02
N SER A 226 -2.58 -20.53 5.17
CA SER A 226 -2.18 -19.47 6.09
C SER A 226 -0.70 -19.60 6.51
N ASN A 227 -0.23 -20.82 6.77
CA ASN A 227 1.17 -21.08 7.14
C ASN A 227 2.19 -20.85 6.01
N PHE A 228 1.74 -20.67 4.77
CA PHE A 228 2.57 -20.51 3.59
C PHE A 228 2.56 -19.08 3.06
N LEU A 229 1.69 -18.21 3.58
CA LEU A 229 1.56 -16.85 3.07
C LEU A 229 2.47 -15.87 3.82
N SER A 230 3.05 -14.94 3.10
CA SER A 230 3.74 -13.77 3.65
C SER A 230 3.49 -12.58 2.75
N TYR A 231 3.76 -11.37 3.23
CA TYR A 231 3.55 -10.18 2.44
C TYR A 231 4.84 -9.38 2.29
N ILE A 232 5.01 -8.78 1.12
CA ILE A 232 5.98 -7.71 0.88
C ILE A 232 5.18 -6.40 0.88
N PRO A 233 5.21 -5.63 1.98
CA PRO A 233 4.50 -4.37 2.08
C PRO A 233 5.28 -3.23 1.41
N TYR A 234 4.57 -2.42 0.63
CA TYR A 234 5.07 -1.19 0.01
C TYR A 234 4.23 0.00 0.50
N PHE A 235 4.89 1.00 1.10
CA PHE A 235 4.28 2.28 1.44
C PHE A 235 4.42 3.23 0.24
N ILE A 236 3.30 3.76 -0.23
CA ILE A 236 3.22 4.73 -1.32
C ILE A 236 2.72 6.04 -0.71
N ASP A 237 3.55 7.08 -0.75
CA ASP A 237 3.22 8.37 -0.16
C ASP A 237 2.28 9.22 -1.04
N CYS A 238 1.98 10.44 -0.59
CA CYS A 238 1.07 11.34 -1.30
C CYS A 238 1.61 11.93 -2.60
N ASP A 239 2.90 11.76 -2.86
CA ASP A 239 3.59 12.22 -4.07
C ASP A 239 3.90 11.04 -5.01
N GLY A 240 3.39 9.83 -4.69
CA GLY A 240 3.56 8.61 -5.48
C GLY A 240 4.87 7.89 -5.21
N LYS A 241 5.70 8.34 -4.25
CA LYS A 241 6.95 7.66 -3.94
C LYS A 241 6.67 6.35 -3.22
N SER A 242 7.18 5.25 -3.77
CA SER A 242 7.09 3.93 -3.15
C SER A 242 8.34 3.58 -2.35
N GLN A 243 8.12 3.01 -1.16
CA GLN A 243 9.16 2.53 -0.27
C GLN A 243 8.76 1.19 0.32
N ARG A 244 9.68 0.24 0.32
CA ARG A 244 9.50 -1.06 0.94
C ARG A 244 9.50 -0.93 2.46
N LEU A 245 8.52 -1.55 3.10
CA LEU A 245 8.43 -1.69 4.55
C LEU A 245 9.09 -3.01 5.00
N PRO A 246 9.54 -3.11 6.28
CA PRO A 246 9.92 -4.38 6.87
C PRO A 246 8.81 -5.42 6.75
N ALA A 247 9.17 -6.70 6.82
CA ALA A 247 8.20 -7.78 6.73
C ALA A 247 7.13 -7.64 7.83
N LEU A 248 5.86 -7.64 7.40
CA LEU A 248 4.68 -7.60 8.25
C LEU A 248 4.04 -8.99 8.33
N TRP A 249 3.43 -9.29 9.47
CA TRP A 249 2.79 -10.58 9.73
C TRP A 249 1.40 -10.65 9.08
N TYR A 250 1.11 -11.76 8.41
CA TYR A 250 -0.09 -11.92 7.56
C TYR A 250 -1.40 -12.07 8.34
N ASP A 251 -1.31 -12.56 9.58
CA ASP A 251 -2.46 -12.87 10.44
C ASP A 251 -2.97 -11.65 11.20
N LYS A 252 -2.37 -10.48 10.94
CA LYS A 252 -2.65 -9.23 11.64
C LYS A 252 -3.53 -8.33 10.80
N LYS A 253 -4.32 -7.50 11.48
CA LYS A 253 -5.10 -6.44 10.83
C LYS A 253 -4.31 -5.15 10.91
N TYR A 254 -4.15 -4.48 9.77
CA TYR A 254 -3.43 -3.21 9.70
C TYR A 254 -4.37 -2.07 9.33
N ARG A 255 -4.11 -0.89 9.88
CA ARG A 255 -4.74 0.37 9.48
C ARG A 255 -3.66 1.42 9.24
N LEU A 256 -3.81 2.18 8.16
CA LEU A 256 -2.97 3.34 7.88
C LEU A 256 -3.73 4.58 8.34
N LEU A 257 -3.10 5.38 9.18
CA LEU A 257 -3.67 6.57 9.78
C LEU A 257 -2.79 7.78 9.45
N TYR A 258 -3.40 8.96 9.40
CA TYR A 258 -2.70 10.23 9.24
C TYR A 258 -3.34 11.30 10.15
N PRO A 259 -2.91 11.41 11.42
CA PRO A 259 -3.61 12.18 12.45
C PRO A 259 -3.43 13.69 12.26
N LEU A 260 -4.34 14.31 11.50
CA LEU A 260 -4.27 15.74 11.14
C LEU A 260 -4.45 16.72 12.30
N ASN A 261 -4.88 16.24 13.47
CA ASN A 261 -4.94 17.04 14.69
C ASN A 261 -3.57 17.15 15.41
N MET A 262 -2.57 16.38 15.00
CA MET A 262 -1.19 16.56 15.45
C MET A 262 -0.54 17.79 14.80
N LYS A 263 0.34 18.46 15.53
CA LYS A 263 1.09 19.63 15.05
C LYS A 263 2.00 19.28 13.85
N ASN A 264 2.67 18.12 13.90
CA ASN A 264 3.51 17.63 12.80
C ASN A 264 3.02 16.22 12.38
N PRO A 265 1.91 16.12 11.61
CA PRO A 265 1.31 14.83 11.30
C PRO A 265 2.24 13.98 10.43
N VAL A 266 2.40 12.72 10.82
CA VAL A 266 3.17 11.70 10.08
C VAL A 266 2.29 10.49 9.79
N PRO A 267 2.57 9.69 8.75
CA PRO A 267 1.85 8.44 8.53
C PRO A 267 2.09 7.45 9.67
N ILE A 268 1.01 6.89 10.19
CA ILE A 268 1.00 5.94 11.32
C ILE A 268 0.44 4.60 10.83
N LEU A 269 1.17 3.52 11.11
CA LEU A 269 0.68 2.15 10.93
C LEU A 269 0.21 1.62 12.28
N GLU A 270 -1.08 1.31 12.37
CA GLU A 270 -1.67 0.58 13.49
C GLU A 270 -1.75 -0.90 13.13
N GLU A 271 -1.19 -1.77 13.97
CA GLU A 271 -1.30 -3.22 13.88
C GLU A 271 -2.16 -3.73 15.03
N LYS A 272 -3.25 -4.41 14.69
CA LYS A 272 -4.09 -5.16 15.61
C LYS A 272 -3.73 -6.64 15.54
N SER A 273 -3.17 -7.14 16.63
CA SER A 273 -2.68 -8.51 16.76
C SER A 273 -3.45 -9.28 17.81
N PHE A 274 -3.69 -10.57 17.55
CA PHE A 274 -4.24 -11.49 18.54
C PHE A 274 -3.16 -12.52 18.91
N SER A 275 -2.91 -12.71 20.20
CA SER A 275 -2.01 -13.77 20.69
C SER A 275 -2.83 -14.95 21.21
N TYR A 276 -2.81 -16.08 20.50
CA TYR A 276 -3.25 -17.36 21.06
C TYR A 276 -2.10 -17.98 21.86
N GLY A 277 -2.17 -17.90 23.19
CA GLY A 277 -1.30 -18.66 24.09
C GLY A 277 -1.95 -19.97 24.50
N ILE A 278 -1.15 -21.00 24.79
CA ILE A 278 -1.59 -22.27 25.41
C ILE A 278 -2.17 -22.02 26.82
N SER A 279 -1.83 -20.89 27.45
CA SER A 279 -2.53 -20.39 28.63
C SER A 279 -3.84 -19.71 28.24
N ALA A 280 -4.93 -20.01 28.95
CA ALA A 280 -6.31 -19.57 28.71
C ALA A 280 -6.59 -18.04 28.71
N SER A 281 -5.57 -17.19 28.57
CA SER A 281 -5.64 -15.74 28.55
C SER A 281 -5.12 -15.17 27.22
N GLY A 282 -5.69 -15.66 26.10
CA GLY A 282 -5.54 -14.97 24.81
C GLY A 282 -5.88 -13.48 24.95
N GLY A 283 -5.15 -12.64 24.23
CA GLY A 283 -5.27 -11.19 24.33
C GLY A 283 -5.10 -10.56 22.96
N GLU A 284 -5.86 -9.50 22.73
CA GLU A 284 -5.65 -8.62 21.59
C GLU A 284 -4.68 -7.50 22.00
N TYR A 285 -3.78 -7.12 21.12
CA TYR A 285 -2.82 -6.03 21.31
C TYR A 285 -2.88 -5.07 20.13
N ILE A 286 -2.72 -3.79 20.41
CA ILE A 286 -2.49 -2.76 19.41
C ILE A 286 -1.02 -2.35 19.48
N LEU A 287 -0.36 -2.32 18.33
CA LEU A 287 0.96 -1.73 18.14
C LEU A 287 0.81 -0.52 17.21
N ILE A 288 1.46 0.58 17.56
CA ILE A 288 1.42 1.82 16.78
C ILE A 288 2.84 2.16 16.35
N PHE A 289 3.03 2.37 15.04
CA PHE A 289 4.30 2.71 14.44
C PHE A 289 4.21 4.02 13.65
N ALA A 290 5.20 4.89 13.78
CA ALA A 290 5.44 5.95 12.80
C ALA A 290 6.20 5.39 11.60
N LEU A 291 5.74 5.71 10.40
CA LEU A 291 6.38 5.34 9.14
C LEU A 291 7.41 6.41 8.76
N GLU A 292 8.69 6.14 8.97
CA GLU A 292 9.78 7.08 8.67
C GLU A 292 10.44 6.72 7.32
N PRO A 293 10.30 7.56 6.28
CA PRO A 293 11.10 7.47 5.06
C PRO A 293 12.60 7.50 5.41
N LYS A 294 13.36 6.46 5.06
CA LYS A 294 14.83 6.42 5.30
C LYS A 294 15.63 6.86 4.09
N ASP A 295 15.24 6.38 2.92
CA ASP A 295 15.85 6.70 1.63
C ASP A 295 14.79 6.57 0.52
N ASP A 296 15.19 6.41 -0.73
CA ASP A 296 14.23 6.26 -1.84
C ASP A 296 13.61 4.86 -1.95
N ILE A 297 14.13 3.89 -1.19
CA ILE A 297 13.79 2.47 -1.31
C ILE A 297 13.11 1.94 -0.05
N PHE A 298 13.47 2.43 1.14
CA PHE A 298 13.06 1.87 2.42
C PHE A 298 12.35 2.88 3.32
N CYS A 299 11.31 2.39 3.99
CA CYS A 299 10.61 3.08 5.07
C CYS A 299 10.76 2.25 6.35
N SER A 300 11.14 2.86 7.47
CA SER A 300 11.26 2.15 8.75
C SER A 300 9.99 2.26 9.59
N LEU A 301 9.78 1.25 10.44
CA LEU A 301 8.71 1.22 11.45
C LEU A 301 9.27 1.67 12.80
N ASN A 302 9.01 2.90 13.20
CA ASN A 302 9.39 3.40 14.51
C ASN A 302 8.28 3.12 15.50
N ASN A 303 8.52 2.18 16.42
CA ASN A 303 7.53 1.86 17.45
C ASN A 303 7.25 3.09 18.33
N ILE A 304 5.98 3.46 18.44
CA ILE A 304 5.51 4.52 19.34
C ILE A 304 5.09 3.87 20.65
N CYS A 305 4.14 2.94 20.57
CA CYS A 305 3.61 2.26 21.73
C CYS A 305 3.03 0.88 21.37
N MET A 306 2.82 0.09 22.41
CA MET A 306 2.10 -1.19 22.36
C MET A 306 1.26 -1.29 23.63
N TYR A 307 0.00 -1.69 23.50
CA TYR A 307 -0.88 -1.93 24.64
C TYR A 307 -1.82 -3.10 24.38
N LYS A 308 -2.29 -3.72 25.46
CA LYS A 308 -3.24 -4.83 25.40
C LYS A 308 -4.66 -4.29 25.36
N VAL A 309 -5.43 -4.67 24.36
CA VAL A 309 -6.88 -4.40 24.33
C VAL A 309 -7.55 -5.29 25.36
N ARG A 310 -8.27 -4.65 26.28
CA ARG A 310 -9.03 -5.33 27.32
C ARG A 310 -10.49 -5.30 26.91
N GLU A 311 -11.07 -6.46 26.64
CA GLU A 311 -12.51 -6.59 26.43
C GLU A 311 -13.09 -7.67 27.36
N LYS A 312 -14.37 -7.47 27.68
CA LYS A 312 -15.34 -8.39 28.30
C LYS A 312 -15.61 -8.30 29.81
N TYR A 313 -14.66 -8.23 30.74
CA TYR A 313 -15.02 -8.26 32.18
C TYR A 313 -14.12 -7.52 33.18
N LYS A 314 -13.02 -6.90 32.74
CA LYS A 314 -12.05 -6.31 33.68
C LYS A 314 -11.47 -4.97 33.26
N GLY A 315 -11.77 -4.40 32.09
CA GLY A 315 -11.13 -3.15 31.68
C GLY A 315 -11.40 -2.72 30.25
N LEU A 316 -10.81 -1.59 29.87
CA LEU A 316 -10.82 -0.98 28.55
C LEU A 316 -9.43 -0.39 28.28
N SER A 317 -8.90 -0.55 27.07
CA SER A 317 -7.70 0.17 26.64
C SER A 317 -7.88 0.70 25.23
N ASN A 318 -7.55 1.97 25.01
CA ASN A 318 -7.63 2.62 23.71
C ASN A 318 -6.51 3.66 23.54
N HIS A 319 -6.42 4.25 22.35
CA HIS A 319 -5.54 5.37 22.11
C HIS A 319 -6.25 6.46 21.31
N PHE A 320 -5.72 7.67 21.39
CA PHE A 320 -6.12 8.80 20.58
C PHE A 320 -4.92 9.70 20.30
N PHE A 321 -4.99 10.49 19.23
CA PHE A 321 -3.95 11.46 18.89
C PHE A 321 -4.30 12.80 19.53
N THR A 322 -3.26 13.45 20.03
CA THR A 322 -3.29 14.80 20.61
C THR A 322 -2.47 15.73 19.72
N GLU A 323 -2.53 17.03 19.95
CA GLU A 323 -1.68 17.99 19.24
C GLU A 323 -0.18 17.63 19.27
N ASN A 324 0.30 17.02 20.36
CA ASN A 324 1.73 16.79 20.60
C ASN A 324 2.15 15.31 20.51
N GLY A 325 1.26 14.38 20.17
CA GLY A 325 1.62 12.96 20.15
C GLY A 325 0.45 12.01 20.38
N VAL A 326 0.75 10.82 20.90
CA VAL A 326 -0.23 9.74 21.11
C VAL A 326 -0.49 9.58 22.62
N ALA A 327 -1.76 9.50 22.99
CA ALA A 327 -2.20 9.14 24.34
C ALA A 327 -2.77 7.73 24.33
N VAL A 328 -2.35 6.89 25.28
CA VAL A 328 -2.90 5.55 25.52
C VAL A 328 -3.61 5.56 26.85
N TYR A 329 -4.92 5.31 26.85
CA TYR A 329 -5.72 5.17 28.06
C TYR A 329 -5.91 3.70 28.41
N GLU A 330 -5.69 3.34 29.67
CA GLU A 330 -5.92 2.01 30.21
C GLU A 330 -6.75 2.10 31.50
N PHE A 331 -7.88 1.38 31.49
CA PHE A 331 -8.78 1.21 32.61
C PHE A 331 -8.89 -0.28 32.96
N GLU A 332 -8.80 -0.62 34.25
CA GLU A 332 -9.02 -1.96 34.78
C GLU A 332 -9.74 -1.91 36.12
N HIS A 333 -10.64 -2.86 36.36
CA HIS A 333 -11.30 -3.06 37.64
C HIS A 333 -11.45 -4.55 37.99
N ILE A 334 -11.45 -4.83 39.30
CA ILE A 334 -11.76 -6.14 39.87
C ILE A 334 -12.94 -5.97 40.83
N GLY A 335 -14.12 -6.44 40.41
CA GLY A 335 -15.36 -6.17 41.14
C GLY A 335 -15.67 -4.67 41.12
N LYS A 336 -15.66 -4.03 42.29
CA LYS A 336 -15.88 -2.57 42.46
C LYS A 336 -14.59 -1.76 42.58
N GLU A 337 -13.43 -2.42 42.68
CA GLU A 337 -12.15 -1.76 42.86
C GLU A 337 -11.50 -1.47 41.51
N ILE A 338 -11.11 -0.21 41.28
CA ILE A 338 -10.35 0.21 40.11
C ILE A 338 -8.88 -0.15 40.35
N THR A 339 -8.34 -1.05 39.54
CA THR A 339 -6.94 -1.49 39.62
C THR A 339 -6.04 -0.76 38.63
N GLN A 340 -6.61 -0.15 37.59
CA GLN A 340 -5.89 0.70 36.65
C GLN A 340 -6.82 1.80 36.12
N ASN A 341 -6.35 3.03 36.03
CA ASN A 341 -7.07 4.16 35.43
C ASN A 341 -6.06 5.24 35.05
N GLU A 342 -5.37 5.02 33.94
CA GLU A 342 -4.11 5.70 33.64
C GLU A 342 -4.04 6.09 32.17
N VAL A 343 -3.52 7.29 31.90
CA VAL A 343 -3.18 7.74 30.55
C VAL A 343 -1.67 7.83 30.45
N THR A 344 -1.08 7.14 29.48
CA THR A 344 0.34 7.26 29.12
C THR A 344 0.50 8.16 27.90
N LEU A 345 1.36 9.17 27.98
CA LEU A 345 1.64 10.09 26.88
C LEU A 345 2.96 9.75 26.17
N TYR A 346 2.88 9.68 24.84
CA TYR A 346 4.00 9.52 23.92
C TYR A 346 4.13 10.80 23.10
N LEU A 347 5.04 11.68 23.49
CA LEU A 347 5.22 12.99 22.85
C LEU A 347 6.11 12.88 21.62
N GLN A 348 5.68 13.51 20.55
CA GLN A 348 6.42 13.63 19.30
C GLN A 348 7.61 14.57 19.48
N ASP A 349 8.77 14.17 18.97
CA ASP A 349 9.97 15.00 18.98
C ASP A 349 9.83 16.19 18.02
N GLU A 350 10.17 17.39 18.48
CA GLU A 350 10.02 18.62 17.69
C GLU A 350 10.97 18.72 16.51
N THR A 351 12.11 18.01 16.56
CA THR A 351 13.16 18.03 15.54
C THR A 351 13.03 16.87 14.54
N ASN A 352 12.52 15.73 14.99
CA ASN A 352 12.23 14.57 14.15
C ASN A 352 10.80 14.06 14.44
N PRO A 353 9.81 14.41 13.61
CA PRO A 353 8.41 14.08 13.88
C PRO A 353 8.09 12.58 13.81
N TYR A 354 9.03 11.73 13.40
CA TYR A 354 8.87 10.28 13.38
C TYR A 354 9.35 9.60 14.67
N LYS A 355 9.88 10.37 15.64
CA LYS A 355 10.32 9.88 16.94
C LYS A 355 9.36 10.31 18.03
N PHE A 356 9.09 9.38 18.94
CA PHE A 356 8.19 9.57 20.06
C PHE A 356 8.88 9.16 21.35
N SER A 357 8.66 9.93 22.41
CA SER A 357 9.21 9.67 23.73
C SER A 357 8.09 9.52 24.75
N LYS A 358 8.14 8.45 25.54
CA LYS A 358 7.24 8.28 26.68
C LYS A 358 7.65 9.28 27.76
N THR A 359 6.72 10.13 28.19
CA THR A 359 7.04 11.21 29.15
C THR A 359 6.39 10.99 30.51
N SER A 360 5.06 10.91 30.55
CA SER A 360 4.32 10.90 31.79
C SER A 360 3.14 9.95 31.76
N LYS A 361 2.72 9.57 32.96
CA LYS A 361 1.50 8.85 33.25
C LYS A 361 0.64 9.74 34.14
N THR A 362 -0.63 9.93 33.77
CA THR A 362 -1.60 10.67 34.58
C THR A 362 -2.73 9.74 34.98
N ASP A 363 -3.25 9.89 36.19
CA ASP A 363 -4.37 9.09 36.68
C ASP A 363 -5.70 9.74 36.28
N GLY A 364 -6.67 8.91 35.90
CA GLY A 364 -8.00 9.35 35.50
C GLY A 364 -8.33 9.07 34.04
N GLU A 365 -9.63 9.07 33.75
CA GLU A 365 -10.12 9.03 32.37
C GLU A 365 -9.74 10.34 31.66
N PRO A 366 -9.24 10.27 30.40
CA PRO A 366 -8.96 11.47 29.62
C PRO A 366 -10.23 12.31 29.55
N GLN A 367 -10.19 13.49 30.15
CA GLN A 367 -11.26 14.46 30.03
C GLN A 367 -11.03 15.19 28.73
N GLY A 368 -12.03 15.16 27.84
CA GLY A 368 -11.92 15.99 26.65
C GLY A 368 -11.92 17.46 27.05
N ARG A 369 -11.22 18.26 26.27
CA ARG A 369 -11.05 19.68 26.59
C ARG A 369 -12.32 20.41 26.20
N SER A 370 -12.75 21.40 26.98
CA SER A 370 -13.70 22.44 26.55
C SER A 370 -13.07 23.36 25.49
N LYS A 371 -12.48 22.78 24.44
CA LYS A 371 -11.99 23.51 23.28
C LYS A 371 -13.19 24.00 22.50
N THR A 372 -13.13 25.26 22.08
CA THR A 372 -14.08 25.78 21.10
C THR A 372 -13.65 25.29 19.73
N HIS A 373 -14.30 24.22 19.28
CA HIS A 373 -14.09 23.67 17.96
C HIS A 373 -14.69 24.58 16.88
N LYS A 374 -14.08 24.60 15.70
CA LYS A 374 -14.51 25.37 14.53
C LYS A 374 -14.80 24.44 13.36
N GLN A 375 -15.60 24.95 12.43
CA GLN A 375 -15.82 24.27 11.16
C GLN A 375 -14.48 24.10 10.42
N ASN A 376 -14.27 22.91 9.86
CA ASN A 376 -13.06 22.41 9.21
C ASN A 376 -11.91 22.01 10.15
N ASP A 377 -12.09 22.05 11.47
CA ASP A 377 -11.12 21.45 12.38
C ASP A 377 -11.08 19.93 12.16
N PHE A 378 -9.87 19.36 12.28
CA PHE A 378 -9.65 17.92 12.34
C PHE A 378 -9.46 17.52 13.80
N VAL A 379 -10.20 16.49 14.22
CA VAL A 379 -10.26 16.07 15.62
C VAL A 379 -10.34 14.56 15.71
N ASN A 380 -10.00 14.02 16.88
CA ASN A 380 -10.22 12.63 17.20
C ASN A 380 -11.12 12.48 18.43
N PRO A 381 -11.99 11.46 18.47
CA PRO A 381 -12.63 11.10 19.71
C PRO A 381 -11.60 10.47 20.65
N ILE A 382 -11.60 10.89 21.91
CA ILE A 382 -10.67 10.38 22.95
C ILE A 382 -11.12 9.02 23.52
N CYS A 383 -12.37 8.66 23.28
CA CYS A 383 -13.00 7.42 23.70
C CYS A 383 -13.96 6.94 22.59
N ARG A 384 -14.61 5.79 22.80
CA ARG A 384 -15.67 5.35 21.88
C ARG A 384 -16.83 6.34 21.95
N LEU A 385 -17.17 6.96 20.82
CA LEU A 385 -18.11 8.09 20.80
C LEU A 385 -19.33 7.77 19.93
N LYS A 386 -20.52 7.90 20.52
CA LYS A 386 -21.79 7.70 19.81
C LYS A 386 -22.05 8.85 18.85
N MET A 387 -22.23 8.51 17.58
CA MET A 387 -22.63 9.42 16.52
C MET A 387 -24.16 9.36 16.34
N ARG A 388 -24.81 10.51 16.23
CA ARG A 388 -26.26 10.66 16.29
C ARG A 388 -26.83 11.44 15.12
N GLU A 389 -28.11 11.26 14.84
CA GLU A 389 -28.81 11.98 13.77
C GLU A 389 -28.96 13.49 14.06
N LYS A 390 -29.12 13.85 15.35
CA LYS A 390 -29.36 15.22 15.82
C LYS A 390 -28.49 15.53 17.04
N PRO A 391 -28.20 16.82 17.33
CA PRO A 391 -27.35 17.23 18.45
C PRO A 391 -28.09 17.20 19.79
N ASN A 392 -28.49 16.02 20.25
CA ASN A 392 -29.04 15.80 21.59
C ASN A 392 -28.94 14.32 22.00
N LEU A 393 -29.11 14.05 23.30
CA LEU A 393 -28.97 12.70 23.87
C LEU A 393 -30.11 11.73 23.51
N ASP A 394 -31.28 12.24 23.13
CA ASP A 394 -32.47 11.45 22.77
C ASP A 394 -32.50 11.04 21.29
N ALA A 395 -31.63 11.63 20.46
CA ALA A 395 -31.56 11.36 19.04
C ALA A 395 -31.11 9.93 18.74
N GLN A 396 -31.60 9.38 17.61
CA GLN A 396 -31.18 8.07 17.12
C GLN A 396 -29.65 8.00 17.00
N VAL A 397 -29.07 6.95 17.58
CA VAL A 397 -27.65 6.62 17.39
C VAL A 397 -27.49 5.99 16.01
N LEU A 398 -26.68 6.61 15.18
CA LEU A 398 -26.34 6.15 13.82
C LEU A 398 -25.23 5.09 13.87
N GLY A 399 -24.28 5.28 14.79
CA GLY A 399 -23.21 4.34 15.05
C GLY A 399 -22.28 4.78 16.17
N THR A 400 -21.25 3.98 16.44
CA THR A 400 -20.22 4.26 17.45
C THR A 400 -18.85 4.35 16.78
N LEU A 401 -18.16 5.46 16.98
CA LEU A 401 -16.79 5.71 16.49
C LEU A 401 -15.77 5.11 17.45
N GLU A 402 -14.67 4.54 16.93
CA GLU A 402 -13.53 4.16 17.78
C GLU A 402 -12.75 5.41 18.22
N ALA A 403 -12.08 5.32 19.36
CA ALA A 403 -11.10 6.33 19.76
C ALA A 403 -10.01 6.48 18.68
N GLY A 404 -9.52 7.70 18.47
CA GLY A 404 -8.50 7.97 17.43
C GLY A 404 -9.02 8.03 16.00
N THR A 405 -10.33 7.78 15.75
CA THR A 405 -10.95 7.95 14.43
C THR A 405 -10.79 9.39 13.94
N LEU A 406 -10.27 9.61 12.73
CA LEU A 406 -10.07 10.97 12.21
C LEU A 406 -11.37 11.57 11.68
N LEU A 407 -11.78 12.67 12.30
CA LEU A 407 -13.02 13.38 12.00
C LEU A 407 -12.72 14.78 11.51
N LYS A 408 -13.55 15.27 10.58
CA LYS A 408 -13.60 16.68 10.18
C LYS A 408 -14.89 17.30 10.70
N ILE A 409 -14.81 18.47 11.33
CA ILE A 409 -15.99 19.19 11.80
C ILE A 409 -16.65 19.90 10.62
N VAL A 410 -17.87 19.50 10.30
CA VAL A 410 -18.69 20.07 9.22
C VAL A 410 -19.55 21.21 9.73
N GLN A 411 -20.04 21.12 10.97
CA GLN A 411 -20.91 22.13 11.58
C GLN A 411 -20.74 22.12 13.10
N VAL A 412 -20.78 23.30 13.71
CA VAL A 412 -20.82 23.46 15.18
C VAL A 412 -22.26 23.76 15.60
N GLY A 413 -22.76 23.03 16.59
CA GLY A 413 -24.09 23.14 17.16
C GLY A 413 -24.11 23.88 18.50
N GLU A 414 -25.25 23.82 19.16
CA GLU A 414 -25.45 24.45 20.47
C GLU A 414 -24.60 23.78 21.56
N GLN A 415 -24.35 24.53 22.64
CA GLN A 415 -23.65 24.03 23.82
C GLN A 415 -24.61 23.27 24.74
N GLU A 416 -24.14 22.17 25.27
CA GLU A 416 -24.84 21.37 26.27
C GLU A 416 -23.87 20.95 27.38
N GLN A 417 -24.39 20.73 28.59
CA GLN A 417 -23.62 20.18 29.70
C GLN A 417 -23.91 18.69 29.81
N ILE A 418 -22.90 17.85 29.51
CA ILE A 418 -22.98 16.40 29.58
C ILE A 418 -21.82 15.91 30.46
N ASP A 419 -22.12 15.07 31.45
CA ASP A 419 -21.14 14.53 32.41
C ASP A 419 -20.27 15.61 33.07
N GLY A 420 -20.87 16.77 33.34
CA GLY A 420 -20.20 17.93 33.96
C GLY A 420 -19.35 18.77 32.99
N VAL A 421 -19.20 18.34 31.73
CA VAL A 421 -18.45 19.05 30.69
C VAL A 421 -19.41 19.91 29.87
N MET A 422 -19.14 21.22 29.80
CA MET A 422 -19.86 22.14 28.91
C MET A 422 -19.13 22.20 27.57
N ALA A 423 -19.80 21.77 26.49
CA ALA A 423 -19.23 21.80 25.14
C ALA A 423 -20.33 21.88 24.05
N SER A 424 -19.94 22.33 22.86
CA SER A 424 -20.83 22.31 21.69
C SER A 424 -20.98 20.91 21.11
N TRP A 425 -22.16 20.58 20.61
CA TRP A 425 -22.31 19.49 19.66
C TRP A 425 -21.54 19.81 18.37
N ALA A 426 -20.97 18.79 17.74
CA ALA A 426 -20.27 18.92 16.46
C ALA A 426 -20.86 17.93 15.47
N LYS A 427 -21.27 18.41 14.30
CA LYS A 427 -21.54 17.55 13.15
C LYS A 427 -20.20 17.23 12.50
N VAL A 428 -19.87 15.96 12.41
CA VAL A 428 -18.59 15.45 11.95
C VAL A 428 -18.76 14.60 10.70
N GLU A 429 -17.68 14.51 9.93
CA GLU A 429 -17.50 13.61 8.79
C GLU A 429 -16.25 12.76 9.02
N ALA A 430 -16.33 11.44 8.85
CA ALA A 430 -15.17 10.56 8.90
C ALA A 430 -14.27 10.80 7.67
N VAL A 431 -12.98 11.03 7.88
CA VAL A 431 -12.04 11.46 6.82
C VAL A 431 -11.42 10.29 6.07
N ASN A 432 -11.22 9.16 6.74
CA ASN A 432 -10.70 7.91 6.18
C ASN A 432 -11.83 6.89 6.03
N ASP A 433 -11.55 5.77 5.35
CA ASP A 433 -12.45 4.61 5.26
C ASP A 433 -12.48 3.89 6.63
N GLU A 434 -13.10 4.55 7.61
CA GLU A 434 -13.14 4.10 8.99
C GLU A 434 -14.32 3.15 9.21
N HIS A 435 -14.06 2.03 9.88
CA HIS A 435 -15.11 1.10 10.27
C HIS A 435 -15.74 1.55 11.59
N PHE A 436 -17.06 1.66 11.61
CA PHE A 436 -17.83 1.86 12.84
C PHE A 436 -17.77 0.62 13.73
N VAL A 437 -17.70 0.82 15.05
CA VAL A 437 -17.76 -0.28 16.05
C VAL A 437 -19.12 -0.96 16.01
N GLU A 438 -20.17 -0.14 15.89
CA GLU A 438 -21.57 -0.54 15.84
C GLU A 438 -22.32 0.42 14.91
N GLY A 439 -23.32 -0.06 14.16
CA GLY A 439 -24.14 0.76 13.26
C GLY A 439 -23.88 0.55 11.77
N GLY A 440 -24.57 1.32 10.91
CA GLY A 440 -24.43 1.28 9.45
C GLY A 440 -23.28 2.16 8.93
N GLU A 441 -22.93 2.04 7.65
CA GLU A 441 -21.93 2.90 6.96
C GLU A 441 -22.47 4.33 6.82
N VAL A 442 -22.42 5.13 7.88
CA VAL A 442 -22.81 6.54 7.83
C VAL A 442 -21.57 7.41 7.89
N SER A 443 -21.29 8.21 6.86
CA SER A 443 -20.09 9.05 6.85
C SER A 443 -20.20 10.31 7.72
N THR A 444 -21.42 10.75 8.06
CA THR A 444 -21.65 12.00 8.82
C THR A 444 -22.68 11.86 9.94
N GLY A 445 -22.49 12.58 11.04
CA GLY A 445 -23.47 12.67 12.12
C GLY A 445 -23.02 13.63 13.22
N TRP A 446 -23.83 13.75 14.28
CA TRP A 446 -23.56 14.61 15.43
C TRP A 446 -22.91 13.84 16.57
N VAL A 447 -21.88 14.43 17.15
CA VAL A 447 -21.20 13.93 18.34
C VAL A 447 -21.07 15.06 19.37
N PHE A 448 -20.95 14.71 20.65
CA PHE A 448 -20.71 15.70 21.68
C PHE A 448 -19.23 16.15 21.63
N GLY A 449 -19.00 17.44 21.38
CA GLY A 449 -17.65 17.97 21.15
C GLY A 449 -16.75 17.94 22.37
N GLY A 450 -17.31 17.73 23.57
CA GLY A 450 -16.56 17.59 24.82
C GLY A 450 -15.68 16.34 24.90
N TYR A 451 -15.81 15.40 23.95
CA TYR A 451 -14.97 14.19 23.87
C TYR A 451 -14.06 14.17 22.62
N LEU A 452 -13.86 15.34 21.98
CA LEU A 452 -13.00 15.50 20.81
C LEU A 452 -11.72 16.24 21.19
N GLU A 453 -10.57 15.78 20.69
CA GLU A 453 -9.24 16.38 20.94
C GLU A 453 -8.58 17.00 19.70
#